data_AF-D9TMF6-F1
#
_entry.id   AF-D9TMF6-F1
#
_cell.length_a   1.000
_cell.length_b   1.000
_cell.length_c   1.000
_cell.angle_alpha   90.00
_cell.angle_beta   90.00
_cell.angle_gamma   90.00
#
_symmetry.space_group_name_H-M   'P 1'
#
loop_
_entity.id
_entity.type
_entity.pdbx_description
1 polymer ?
#
loop_
_entity_poly.entity_id
_entity_poly.type
_entity_poly.pdbx_seq_one_letter_code
_entity_poly.pdbx_strand_id
1 'polypeptide(L)'
;MNDWHSDFVTAIKEELKDEKVEIKQEEYLSKEPLRIDVIIIKKEKDVKINKRIGQIFKRYNIIEYKSPDDYVSIDDYFKGLGYVYLYKSIMNAYEKSRKEVDDIKIEELTLTFVCSNLPKKLISFLAEHKIKLDNSDNGIYYIHNEWIPVQIIVLSELENVEENYPLMVLSNNMYFKNAIEKIFTSINEAKEYDNKIRLIEAAFRIDPGIVSEVIKMYADRLNEEQMKYVINNLKEANFKIYTEEELKKSIEKGMENLVIRLLKKKFSDIPEKYIKLIEDADEKTLLQIADNIFEINKIEDLEKYIVN
;
A
#
# COMPACT_ATOMS: atom_id res chain seq x y z
N MET A 1 -0.48 17.19 4.81
CA MET A 1 0.42 16.81 3.68
C MET A 1 0.58 15.30 3.76
N ASN A 2 0.15 14.57 2.72
CA ASN A 2 0.12 13.11 2.73
C ASN A 2 1.54 12.56 2.66
N ASP A 3 1.96 11.81 3.67
CA ASP A 3 3.32 11.27 3.77
C ASP A 3 3.37 9.81 3.33
N TRP A 4 3.18 9.60 2.02
CA TRP A 4 3.19 8.27 1.40
C TRP A 4 4.50 7.52 1.59
N HIS A 5 5.63 8.23 1.77
CA HIS A 5 6.93 7.59 2.00
C HIS A 5 6.99 6.97 3.39
N SER A 6 6.55 7.68 4.42
CA SER A 6 6.45 7.10 5.75
C SER A 6 5.39 6.01 5.85
N ASP A 7 4.29 6.11 5.10
CA ASP A 7 3.29 5.02 5.00
C ASP A 7 3.92 3.75 4.39
N PHE A 8 4.68 3.92 3.30
CA PHE A 8 5.42 2.84 2.67
C PHE A 8 6.44 2.22 3.62
N VAL A 9 7.19 3.02 4.37
CA VAL A 9 8.13 2.53 5.38
C VAL A 9 7.41 1.71 6.44
N THR A 10 6.24 2.14 6.91
CA THR A 10 5.44 1.37 7.86
C THR A 10 4.95 0.07 7.24
N ALA A 11 4.50 0.07 5.98
CA ALA A 11 4.11 -1.14 5.27
C ALA A 11 5.26 -2.13 5.14
N ILE A 12 6.45 -1.69 4.74
CA ILE A 12 7.64 -2.55 4.63
C ILE A 12 8.09 -3.10 5.99
N LYS A 13 8.00 -2.30 7.06
CA LYS A 13 8.29 -2.77 8.42
C LYS A 13 7.34 -3.88 8.87
N GLU A 14 6.05 -3.73 8.58
CA GLU A 14 5.04 -4.75 8.91
C GLU A 14 5.20 -5.99 8.01
N GLU A 15 5.48 -5.80 6.73
CA GLU A 15 5.69 -6.85 5.72
C GLU A 15 6.85 -7.79 6.10
N LEU A 16 7.94 -7.21 6.63
CA LEU A 16 9.18 -7.91 6.97
C LEU A 16 9.38 -8.07 8.49
N LYS A 17 8.32 -7.94 9.30
CA LYS A 17 8.45 -7.93 10.77
C LYS A 17 9.06 -9.20 11.38
N ASP A 18 8.84 -10.34 10.72
CA ASP A 18 9.36 -11.64 11.14
C ASP A 18 10.75 -11.95 10.55
N GLU A 19 11.28 -11.04 9.72
CA GLU A 19 12.56 -11.19 9.03
C GLU A 19 13.69 -10.49 9.81
N LYS A 20 14.89 -11.08 9.80
CA LYS A 20 16.07 -10.53 10.52
C LYS A 20 16.77 -9.42 9.71
N VAL A 21 16.07 -8.29 9.51
CA VAL A 21 16.55 -7.15 8.73
C VAL A 21 16.53 -5.85 9.53
N GLU A 22 17.35 -4.89 9.11
CA GLU A 22 17.29 -3.50 9.55
C GLU A 22 16.75 -2.63 8.42
N ILE A 23 15.78 -1.76 8.73
CA ILE A 23 15.17 -0.84 7.76
C ILE A 23 15.55 0.58 8.15
N LYS A 24 16.24 1.29 7.26
CA LYS A 24 16.52 2.72 7.43
C LYS A 24 15.72 3.53 6.42
N GLN A 25 15.10 4.60 6.89
CA GLN A 25 14.33 5.55 6.09
C GLN A 25 15.19 6.78 5.81
N GLU A 26 15.10 7.32 4.59
CA GLU A 26 15.74 8.59 4.19
C GLU A 26 17.25 8.63 4.44
N GLU A 27 18.00 7.70 3.85
CA GLU A 27 19.46 7.65 4.00
C GLU A 27 20.14 8.63 3.02
N TYR A 28 20.95 9.54 3.57
CA TYR A 28 21.71 10.52 2.79
C TYR A 28 22.99 9.89 2.23
N LEU A 29 23.17 10.00 0.92
CA LEU A 29 24.36 9.52 0.24
C LEU A 29 25.55 10.49 0.35
N SER A 30 25.31 11.76 0.67
CA SER A 30 26.35 12.80 0.67
C SER A 30 26.05 13.89 1.71
N LYS A 31 26.99 14.80 1.93
CA LYS A 31 26.86 15.94 2.86
C LYS A 31 25.77 16.96 2.43
N GLU A 32 25.29 16.92 1.18
CA GLU A 32 24.10 17.63 0.65
C GLU A 32 23.32 16.73 -0.35
N PRO A 33 21.98 16.82 -0.51
CA PRO A 33 21.17 15.61 -0.39
C PRO A 33 20.83 14.94 -1.72
N LEU A 34 21.63 13.93 -2.08
CA LEU A 34 21.08 12.75 -2.76
C LEU A 34 20.53 11.81 -1.67
N ARG A 35 19.27 11.41 -1.81
CA ARG A 35 18.52 10.69 -0.77
C ARG A 35 17.92 9.43 -1.37
N ILE A 36 18.19 8.31 -0.71
CA ILE A 36 17.53 7.03 -0.93
C ILE A 36 16.27 7.00 -0.06
N ASP A 37 15.16 6.53 -0.61
CA ASP A 37 13.90 6.47 0.14
C ASP A 37 13.97 5.46 1.29
N VAL A 38 14.33 4.21 0.99
CA VAL A 38 14.46 3.13 1.97
C VAL A 38 15.64 2.23 1.64
N ILE A 39 16.36 1.80 2.65
CA ILE A 39 17.32 0.69 2.55
C ILE A 39 16.96 -0.42 3.52
N ILE A 40 17.05 -1.66 3.04
CA ILE A 40 16.91 -2.88 3.85
C ILE A 40 18.30 -3.52 3.95
N ILE A 41 18.76 -3.72 5.18
CA ILE A 41 20.07 -4.28 5.48
C ILE A 41 19.91 -5.62 6.20
N LYS A 42 20.42 -6.69 5.60
CA LYS A 42 20.55 -7.99 6.27
C LYS A 42 21.76 -7.95 7.20
N LYS A 43 21.52 -8.15 8.50
CA LYS A 43 22.60 -8.08 9.50
C LYS A 43 23.61 -9.22 9.36
N GLU A 44 23.14 -10.40 8.97
CA GLU A 44 23.99 -11.55 8.69
C GLU A 44 23.90 -11.90 7.20
N LYS A 45 25.03 -12.30 6.59
CA LYS A 45 25.12 -12.53 5.13
C LYS A 45 24.15 -13.61 4.65
N ASP A 46 23.93 -14.63 5.48
CA ASP A 46 23.20 -15.84 5.14
C ASP A 46 21.72 -15.85 5.57
N VAL A 47 21.20 -14.73 6.12
CA VAL A 47 19.76 -14.60 6.40
C VAL A 47 18.99 -14.86 5.11
N LYS A 48 18.00 -15.74 5.12
CA LYS A 48 17.06 -15.89 3.99
C LYS A 48 15.80 -15.11 4.33
N ILE A 49 15.35 -14.29 3.39
CA ILE A 49 14.03 -13.66 3.47
C ILE A 49 13.04 -14.63 2.83
N ASN A 50 12.02 -15.01 3.58
CA ASN A 50 11.02 -15.98 3.12
C ASN A 50 9.92 -15.32 2.30
N LYS A 51 9.71 -14.01 2.48
CA LYS A 51 8.79 -13.20 1.68
C LYS A 51 9.24 -13.12 0.22
N ARG A 52 8.31 -13.33 -0.71
CA ARG A 52 8.48 -13.26 -2.17
C ARG A 52 9.04 -11.92 -2.62
N ILE A 53 8.50 -10.82 -2.07
CA ILE A 53 8.99 -9.48 -2.37
C ILE A 53 10.48 -9.27 -2.07
N GLY A 54 11.03 -10.07 -1.13
CA GLY A 54 12.42 -9.98 -0.67
C GLY A 54 13.30 -11.14 -1.12
N GLN A 55 12.82 -12.02 -1.99
CA GLN A 55 13.52 -13.25 -2.38
C GLN A 55 14.88 -12.98 -3.04
N ILE A 56 15.02 -11.87 -3.77
CA ILE A 56 16.29 -11.49 -4.40
C ILE A 56 17.16 -10.57 -3.54
N PHE A 57 16.68 -10.11 -2.37
CA PHE A 57 17.39 -9.15 -1.56
C PHE A 57 18.76 -9.70 -1.13
N LYS A 58 19.80 -9.00 -1.58
CA LYS A 58 21.16 -9.17 -1.09
C LYS A 58 21.32 -8.42 0.24
N ARG A 59 22.57 -8.27 0.69
CA ARG A 59 22.87 -7.69 2.00
C ARG A 59 22.29 -6.28 2.14
N TYR A 60 22.34 -5.49 1.08
CA TYR A 60 21.76 -4.16 1.00
C TYR A 60 20.77 -4.12 -0.16
N ASN A 61 19.50 -3.92 0.15
CA ASN A 61 18.47 -3.66 -0.85
C ASN A 61 18.04 -2.20 -0.79
N ILE A 62 18.34 -1.46 -1.85
CA ILE A 62 17.99 -0.05 -2.01
C ILE A 62 16.63 0.01 -2.68
N ILE A 63 15.72 0.79 -2.11
CA ILE A 63 14.35 0.92 -2.59
C ILE A 63 14.09 2.37 -2.99
N GLU A 64 13.60 2.55 -4.22
CA GLU A 64 12.95 3.79 -4.66
C GLU A 64 11.44 3.56 -4.71
N TYR A 65 10.68 4.36 -3.98
CA TYR A 65 9.23 4.27 -3.90
C TYR A 65 8.57 5.42 -4.67
N LYS A 66 7.48 5.11 -5.37
CA LYS A 66 6.62 6.10 -6.02
C LYS A 66 5.25 6.10 -5.37
N SER A 67 4.78 7.30 -5.01
CA SER A 67 3.44 7.52 -4.45
C SER A 67 2.35 6.95 -5.37
N PRO A 68 1.13 6.73 -4.88
CA PRO A 68 0.11 6.01 -5.65
C PRO A 68 -0.24 6.60 -7.03
N ASP A 69 -0.17 7.92 -7.18
CA ASP A 69 -0.46 8.63 -8.44
C ASP A 69 0.79 8.85 -9.32
N ASP A 70 1.98 8.48 -8.81
CA ASP A 70 3.24 8.57 -9.53
C ASP A 70 3.56 7.28 -10.29
N TYR A 71 4.59 7.34 -11.13
CA TYR A 71 5.10 6.19 -11.87
C TYR A 71 6.63 6.17 -11.85
N VAL A 72 7.21 5.00 -12.11
CA VAL A 72 8.66 4.87 -12.32
C VAL A 72 8.97 5.27 -13.76
N SER A 73 9.66 6.39 -13.94
CA SER A 73 10.12 6.84 -15.26
C SER A 73 11.43 6.15 -15.67
N ILE A 74 11.85 6.39 -16.92
CA ILE A 74 13.18 5.96 -17.41
C ILE A 74 14.28 6.67 -16.61
N ASP A 75 14.09 7.93 -16.26
CA ASP A 75 15.07 8.70 -15.49
C ASP A 75 15.18 8.16 -14.06
N ASP A 76 14.05 7.75 -13.44
CA ASP A 76 14.05 7.11 -12.13
C ASP A 76 14.79 5.78 -12.14
N TYR A 77 14.69 5.00 -13.23
CA TYR A 77 15.43 3.76 -13.39
C TYR A 77 16.95 4.01 -13.31
N PHE A 78 17.47 4.94 -14.10
CA PHE A 78 18.89 5.29 -14.09
C PHE A 78 19.31 5.97 -12.78
N LYS A 79 18.44 6.78 -12.17
CA LYS A 79 18.66 7.39 -10.86
C LYS A 79 18.84 6.31 -9.78
N GLY A 80 17.96 5.31 -9.74
CA GLY A 80 18.05 4.19 -8.80
C GLY A 80 19.34 3.38 -8.99
N LEU A 81 19.72 3.07 -10.24
CA LEU A 81 21.03 2.46 -10.54
C LEU A 81 22.19 3.32 -10.03
N GLY A 82 22.13 4.63 -10.27
CA GLY A 82 23.11 5.60 -9.78
C GLY A 82 23.24 5.59 -8.26
N TYR A 83 22.12 5.52 -7.53
CA TYR A 83 22.12 5.41 -6.08
C TYR A 83 22.81 4.15 -5.58
N VAL A 84 22.61 3.01 -6.24
CA VAL A 84 23.28 1.76 -5.85
C VAL A 84 24.79 1.85 -6.04
N TYR A 85 25.24 2.37 -7.18
CA TYR A 85 26.67 2.53 -7.45
C TYR A 85 27.32 3.58 -6.55
N LEU A 86 26.61 4.66 -6.24
CA LEU A 86 27.05 5.63 -5.25
C LEU A 86 27.16 4.99 -3.87
N TYR A 87 26.13 4.29 -3.40
CA TYR A 87 26.13 3.59 -2.11
C TYR A 87 27.34 2.65 -1.98
N LYS A 88 27.61 1.83 -3.01
CA LYS A 88 28.81 0.99 -3.10
C LYS A 88 30.10 1.77 -2.88
N SER A 89 30.22 2.91 -3.55
CA SER A 89 31.47 3.67 -3.65
C SER A 89 31.75 4.60 -2.47
N ILE A 90 30.71 5.14 -1.82
CA ILE A 90 30.87 6.20 -0.81
C ILE A 90 30.40 5.85 0.58
N MET A 91 29.49 4.88 0.78
CA MET A 91 28.88 4.68 2.11
C MET A 91 29.92 4.30 3.17
N ASN A 92 30.87 3.44 2.82
CA ASN A 92 31.97 3.07 3.73
C ASN A 92 32.97 4.21 3.98
N ALA A 93 32.97 5.26 3.16
CA ALA A 93 33.87 6.39 3.31
C ALA A 93 33.50 7.31 4.49
N TYR A 94 32.26 7.23 4.98
CA TYR A 94 31.76 8.09 6.06
C TYR A 94 31.89 7.45 7.45
N GLU A 95 31.89 6.12 7.55
CA GLU A 95 31.81 5.43 8.85
C GLU A 95 33.15 4.80 9.33
N LYS A 96 34.13 4.57 8.46
CA LYS A 96 35.39 3.90 8.83
C LYS A 96 36.61 4.82 8.78
N SER A 97 37.47 4.71 9.81
CA SER A 97 38.78 5.38 9.87
C SER A 97 39.84 4.79 8.92
N ARG A 98 39.61 3.58 8.40
CA ARG A 98 40.42 2.93 7.35
C ARG A 98 39.49 2.46 6.23
N LYS A 99 39.76 2.96 5.03
CA LYS A 99 39.07 2.57 3.80
C LYS A 99 39.73 1.30 3.26
N GLU A 100 38.98 0.21 3.12
CA GLU A 100 39.44 -0.95 2.37
C GLU A 100 38.96 -0.86 0.92
N VAL A 101 39.75 -1.37 -0.01
CA VAL A 101 39.32 -1.46 -1.41
C VAL A 101 38.17 -2.47 -1.49
N ASP A 102 37.08 -2.09 -2.15
CA ASP A 102 35.90 -2.95 -2.37
C ASP A 102 35.20 -3.41 -1.07
N ASP A 103 35.09 -2.52 -0.08
CA ASP A 103 34.45 -2.77 1.23
C ASP A 103 33.00 -3.32 1.13
N ILE A 104 32.17 -2.73 0.26
CA ILE A 104 30.84 -3.28 -0.11
C ILE A 104 30.98 -3.88 -1.51
N LYS A 105 30.75 -5.18 -1.61
CA LYS A 105 30.81 -5.89 -2.90
C LYS A 105 29.60 -5.56 -3.77
N ILE A 106 29.76 -5.57 -5.09
CA ILE A 106 28.63 -5.30 -6.00
C ILE A 106 27.55 -6.39 -5.87
N GLU A 107 27.96 -7.62 -5.57
CA GLU A 107 27.10 -8.78 -5.36
C GLU A 107 26.32 -8.73 -4.03
N GLU A 108 26.65 -7.78 -3.15
CA GLU A 108 25.93 -7.53 -1.90
C GLU A 108 24.75 -6.55 -2.09
N LEU A 109 24.56 -6.00 -3.29
CA LEU A 109 23.59 -4.95 -3.58
C LEU A 109 22.38 -5.47 -4.38
N THR A 110 21.23 -4.87 -4.16
CA THR A 110 19.98 -5.08 -4.92
C THR A 110 19.24 -3.76 -5.05
N LEU A 111 18.53 -3.58 -6.15
CA LEU A 111 17.66 -2.43 -6.38
C LEU A 111 16.21 -2.90 -6.52
N THR A 112 15.31 -2.25 -5.79
CA THR A 112 13.87 -2.47 -5.88
C THR A 112 13.16 -1.17 -6.19
N PHE A 113 12.38 -1.15 -7.25
CA PHE A 113 11.39 -0.09 -7.46
C PHE A 113 10.05 -0.56 -6.93
N VAL A 114 9.33 0.31 -6.20
CA VAL A 114 7.95 0.03 -5.78
C VAL A 114 7.03 1.11 -6.32
N CYS A 115 5.97 0.70 -7.01
CA CYS A 115 5.01 1.61 -7.62
C CYS A 115 3.61 1.01 -7.66
N SER A 116 2.59 1.87 -7.74
CA SER A 116 1.21 1.39 -7.80
C SER A 116 0.89 0.71 -9.13
N ASN A 117 1.35 1.27 -10.25
CA ASN A 117 0.96 0.83 -11.59
C ASN A 117 2.16 0.44 -12.43
N LEU A 118 1.99 -0.57 -13.29
CA LEU A 118 3.02 -1.06 -14.18
C LEU A 118 3.60 0.06 -15.07
N PRO A 119 4.92 0.35 -15.01
CA PRO A 119 5.52 1.50 -15.72
C PRO A 119 5.75 1.19 -17.20
N LYS A 120 4.68 1.18 -18.01
CA LYS A 120 4.70 0.75 -19.42
C LYS A 120 5.77 1.42 -20.29
N LYS A 121 6.04 2.71 -20.06
CA LYS A 121 7.07 3.46 -20.81
C LYS A 121 8.48 2.95 -20.50
N LEU A 122 8.80 2.72 -19.23
CA LEU A 122 10.07 2.12 -18.83
C LEU A 122 10.21 0.71 -19.42
N ILE A 123 9.16 -0.12 -19.32
CA ILE A 123 9.18 -1.49 -19.86
C ILE A 123 9.45 -1.49 -21.36
N SER A 124 8.80 -0.59 -22.11
CA SER A 124 9.01 -0.45 -23.56
C SER A 124 10.46 -0.07 -23.86
N PHE A 125 11.01 0.90 -23.11
CA PHE A 125 12.41 1.32 -23.23
C PHE A 125 13.39 0.18 -22.94
N LEU A 126 13.17 -0.60 -21.87
CA LEU A 126 14.01 -1.75 -21.53
C LEU A 126 13.98 -2.82 -22.65
N ALA A 127 12.80 -3.11 -23.19
CA ALA A 127 12.63 -4.07 -24.27
C ALA A 127 13.36 -3.63 -25.56
N GLU A 128 13.28 -2.35 -25.93
CA GLU A 128 14.03 -1.77 -27.06
C GLU A 128 15.55 -1.95 -26.90
N HIS A 129 16.04 -1.96 -25.67
CA HIS A 129 17.45 -2.15 -25.31
C HIS A 129 17.81 -3.61 -25.00
N LYS A 130 16.93 -4.57 -25.32
CA LYS A 130 17.13 -6.02 -25.08
C LYS A 130 17.34 -6.39 -23.61
N ILE A 131 16.86 -5.55 -22.70
CA ILE A 131 16.76 -5.85 -21.28
C ILE A 131 15.46 -6.63 -21.07
N LYS A 132 15.55 -7.80 -20.45
CA LYS A 132 14.41 -8.68 -20.23
C LYS A 132 13.75 -8.39 -18.89
N LEU A 133 12.43 -8.48 -18.89
CA LEU A 133 11.58 -8.36 -17.71
C LEU A 133 10.79 -9.66 -17.54
N ASP A 134 10.98 -10.35 -16.41
CA ASP A 134 10.28 -11.59 -16.10
C ASP A 134 9.26 -11.34 -14.98
N ASN A 135 7.98 -11.60 -15.23
CA ASN A 135 6.92 -11.55 -14.21
C ASN A 135 6.66 -12.96 -13.67
N SER A 136 7.48 -13.39 -12.72
CA SER A 136 7.39 -14.75 -12.18
C SER A 136 6.49 -14.88 -10.95
N ASP A 137 6.17 -13.76 -10.29
CA ASP A 137 5.50 -13.78 -8.99
C ASP A 137 4.47 -12.63 -8.88
N ASN A 138 3.44 -12.67 -9.74
CA ASN A 138 2.20 -11.85 -9.72
C ASN A 138 2.36 -10.45 -9.09
N GLY A 139 2.89 -9.52 -9.92
CA GLY A 139 3.17 -8.15 -9.52
C GLY A 139 4.63 -7.90 -9.12
N ILE A 140 5.47 -8.93 -9.10
CA ILE A 140 6.91 -8.81 -8.92
C ILE A 140 7.61 -9.13 -10.24
N TYR A 141 8.32 -8.14 -10.77
CA TYR A 141 9.01 -8.20 -12.04
C TYR A 141 10.52 -8.14 -11.83
N TYR A 142 11.25 -9.07 -12.44
CA TYR A 142 12.72 -9.11 -12.38
C TYR A 142 13.32 -8.55 -13.65
N ILE A 143 14.27 -7.63 -13.51
CA ILE A 143 15.06 -7.08 -14.62
C ILE A 143 16.38 -7.87 -14.70
N HIS A 144 16.66 -8.40 -15.88
CA HIS A 144 17.87 -9.19 -16.14
C HIS A 144 18.90 -8.40 -16.96
N ASN A 145 20.14 -8.89 -16.97
CA ASN A 145 21.30 -8.30 -17.66
C ASN A 145 21.86 -7.01 -17.04
N GLU A 146 21.57 -6.78 -15.77
CA GLU A 146 22.24 -5.75 -14.96
C GLU A 146 23.37 -6.35 -14.11
N TRP A 147 24.32 -5.51 -13.67
CA TRP A 147 25.41 -5.93 -12.77
C TRP A 147 24.93 -6.30 -11.37
N ILE A 148 23.73 -5.83 -11.01
CA ILE A 148 23.05 -6.09 -9.75
C ILE A 148 21.68 -6.70 -10.05
N PRO A 149 21.10 -7.51 -9.14
CA PRO A 149 19.70 -7.86 -9.22
C PRO A 149 18.82 -6.61 -9.11
N VAL A 150 17.87 -6.46 -10.02
CA VAL A 150 16.89 -5.37 -10.02
C VAL A 150 15.49 -5.94 -10.12
N GLN A 151 14.55 -5.42 -9.32
CA GLN A 151 13.13 -5.77 -9.41
C GLN A 151 12.22 -4.53 -9.43
N ILE A 152 11.01 -4.71 -9.96
CA ILE A 152 9.89 -3.77 -9.85
C ILE A 152 8.74 -4.49 -9.15
N ILE A 153 8.24 -3.93 -8.06
CA ILE A 153 7.02 -4.37 -7.38
C ILE A 153 5.88 -3.44 -7.80
N VAL A 154 4.85 -4.01 -8.39
CA VAL A 154 3.63 -3.34 -8.84
C VAL A 154 2.50 -3.68 -7.86
N LEU A 155 2.18 -2.74 -6.97
CA LEU A 155 1.25 -2.97 -5.87
C LEU A 155 -0.16 -3.35 -6.34
N SER A 156 -0.61 -2.79 -7.46
CA SER A 156 -1.94 -3.09 -8.04
C SER A 156 -2.08 -4.52 -8.59
N GLU A 157 -0.96 -5.23 -8.76
CA GLU A 157 -0.93 -6.58 -9.33
C GLU A 157 -0.60 -7.67 -8.30
N LEU A 158 -0.34 -7.29 -7.04
CA LEU A 158 -0.12 -8.26 -5.97
C LEU A 158 -1.42 -9.04 -5.69
N GLU A 159 -1.31 -10.36 -5.51
CA GLU A 159 -2.48 -11.24 -5.30
C GLU A 159 -2.51 -11.96 -3.94
N ASN A 160 -1.35 -12.32 -3.38
CA ASN A 160 -1.29 -13.08 -2.14
C ASN A 160 -1.47 -12.18 -0.91
N VAL A 161 -2.72 -12.04 -0.44
CA VAL A 161 -3.10 -11.21 0.72
C VAL A 161 -2.40 -11.65 2.01
N GLU A 162 -2.37 -12.95 2.28
CA GLU A 162 -1.75 -13.48 3.51
C GLU A 162 -0.28 -13.08 3.61
N GLU A 163 0.38 -12.99 2.48
CA GLU A 163 1.77 -12.57 2.41
C GLU A 163 1.91 -11.05 2.41
N ASN A 164 1.16 -10.32 1.57
CA ASN A 164 1.48 -8.94 1.20
C ASN A 164 0.46 -7.88 1.68
N TYR A 165 -0.45 -8.20 2.60
CA TYR A 165 -1.50 -7.27 3.04
C TYR A 165 -1.00 -5.87 3.44
N PRO A 166 0.18 -5.67 4.11
CA PRO A 166 0.64 -4.33 4.46
C PRO A 166 0.95 -3.45 3.25
N LEU A 167 1.51 -4.03 2.19
CA LEU A 167 1.81 -3.31 0.95
C LEU A 167 0.57 -3.09 0.09
N MET A 168 -0.34 -4.07 0.08
CA MET A 168 -1.57 -3.99 -0.71
C MET A 168 -2.47 -2.82 -0.32
N VAL A 169 -2.50 -2.40 0.94
CA VAL A 169 -3.33 -1.25 1.36
C VAL A 169 -2.82 0.11 0.89
N LEU A 170 -1.69 0.15 0.20
CA LEU A 170 -1.16 1.35 -0.44
C LEU A 170 -1.63 1.50 -1.90
N SER A 171 -2.42 0.56 -2.42
CA SER A 171 -2.93 0.57 -3.80
C SER A 171 -4.34 -0.01 -3.90
N ASN A 172 -5.20 0.58 -4.74
CA ASN A 172 -6.56 0.07 -4.93
C ASN A 172 -6.58 -1.14 -5.88
N ASN A 173 -6.16 -2.31 -5.39
CA ASN A 173 -6.21 -3.57 -6.12
C ASN A 173 -7.48 -4.37 -5.80
N MET A 174 -7.74 -5.46 -6.53
CA MET A 174 -8.97 -6.26 -6.31
C MET A 174 -9.05 -6.89 -4.91
N TYR A 175 -7.90 -7.04 -4.23
CA TYR A 175 -7.76 -7.62 -2.89
C TYR A 175 -7.67 -6.55 -1.79
N PHE A 176 -7.83 -5.28 -2.12
CA PHE A 176 -7.65 -4.14 -1.21
C PHE A 176 -8.52 -4.28 0.03
N LYS A 177 -9.79 -4.65 -0.15
CA LYS A 177 -10.71 -4.93 0.96
C LYS A 177 -10.17 -6.06 1.86
N ASN A 178 -9.73 -7.17 1.27
CA ASN A 178 -9.22 -8.32 2.02
C ASN A 178 -7.93 -7.99 2.78
N ALA A 179 -7.07 -7.14 2.21
CA ALA A 179 -5.87 -6.66 2.89
C ALA A 179 -6.22 -5.83 4.13
N ILE A 180 -7.22 -4.94 4.05
CA ILE A 180 -7.71 -4.19 5.20
C ILE A 180 -8.31 -5.14 6.26
N GLU A 181 -9.18 -6.07 5.85
CA GLU A 181 -9.73 -7.10 6.74
C GLU A 181 -8.61 -7.85 7.48
N LYS A 182 -7.52 -8.20 6.78
CA LYS A 182 -6.36 -8.84 7.37
C LYS A 182 -5.68 -7.96 8.42
N ILE A 183 -5.47 -6.67 8.13
CA ILE A 183 -4.94 -5.71 9.12
C ILE A 183 -5.80 -5.76 10.38
N PHE A 184 -7.12 -5.62 10.27
CA PHE A 184 -8.05 -5.63 11.41
C PHE A 184 -7.99 -6.93 12.20
N THR A 185 -7.97 -8.09 11.54
CA THR A 185 -7.87 -9.40 12.23
C THR A 185 -6.53 -9.64 12.91
N SER A 186 -5.47 -8.98 12.45
CA SER A 186 -4.14 -9.16 13.00
C SER A 186 -3.89 -8.35 14.27
N ILE A 187 -4.80 -7.44 14.66
CA ILE A 187 -4.63 -6.53 15.79
C ILE A 187 -4.63 -7.32 17.11
N ASN A 188 -3.44 -7.54 17.68
CA ASN A 188 -3.26 -8.35 18.88
C ASN A 188 -2.63 -7.60 20.06
N GLU A 189 -1.73 -6.62 19.83
CA GLU A 189 -0.93 -5.98 20.89
C GLU A 189 -0.80 -4.45 20.74
N ALA A 190 -0.73 -3.72 21.87
CA ALA A 190 -0.75 -2.25 21.96
C ALA A 190 0.28 -1.53 21.05
N LYS A 191 1.47 -2.12 20.85
CA LYS A 191 2.55 -1.55 20.02
C LYS A 191 2.34 -1.77 18.52
N GLU A 192 1.57 -2.79 18.14
CA GLU A 192 1.21 -3.04 16.75
C GLU A 192 0.11 -2.08 16.25
N TYR A 193 -0.62 -1.42 17.16
CA TYR A 193 -1.67 -0.49 16.77
C TYR A 193 -1.11 0.69 16.00
N ASP A 194 -0.02 1.33 16.43
CA ASP A 194 0.49 2.53 15.76
C ASP A 194 0.78 2.28 14.26
N ASN A 195 1.43 1.16 13.94
CA ASN A 195 1.71 0.78 12.56
C ASN A 195 0.42 0.44 11.80
N LYS A 196 -0.47 -0.37 12.40
CA LYS A 196 -1.72 -0.81 11.76
C LYS A 196 -2.69 0.34 11.54
N ILE A 197 -2.78 1.28 12.49
CA ILE A 197 -3.54 2.53 12.35
C ILE A 197 -3.02 3.33 11.18
N ARG A 198 -1.70 3.53 11.07
CA ARG A 198 -1.13 4.26 9.95
C ARG A 198 -1.44 3.60 8.60
N LEU A 199 -1.42 2.27 8.54
CA LEU A 199 -1.82 1.52 7.35
C LEU A 199 -3.32 1.69 7.04
N ILE A 200 -4.19 1.71 8.05
CA ILE A 200 -5.62 2.00 7.89
C ILE A 200 -5.83 3.44 7.41
N GLU A 201 -5.09 4.41 7.94
CA GLU A 201 -5.12 5.81 7.46
C GLU A 201 -4.69 5.92 5.98
N ALA A 202 -3.65 5.18 5.59
CA ALA A 202 -3.23 5.09 4.20
C ALA A 202 -4.33 4.49 3.32
N ALA A 203 -4.97 3.41 3.79
CA ALA A 203 -6.11 2.81 3.10
C ALA A 203 -7.29 3.80 2.96
N PHE A 204 -7.57 4.60 3.99
CA PHE A 204 -8.63 5.61 3.94
C PHE A 204 -8.38 6.67 2.88
N ARG A 205 -7.11 7.03 2.63
CA ARG A 205 -6.74 7.96 1.55
C ARG A 205 -6.97 7.35 0.16
N ILE A 206 -6.89 6.03 0.03
CA ILE A 206 -7.10 5.29 -1.23
C ILE A 206 -8.58 5.09 -1.50
N ASP A 207 -9.31 4.46 -0.57
CA ASP A 207 -10.74 4.22 -0.70
C ASP A 207 -11.42 4.25 0.69
N PRO A 208 -11.92 5.42 1.11
CA PRO A 208 -12.56 5.57 2.42
C PRO A 208 -13.84 4.75 2.55
N GLY A 209 -14.47 4.40 1.43
CA GLY A 209 -15.71 3.67 1.43
C GLY A 209 -15.55 2.21 1.78
N ILE A 210 -14.57 1.56 1.17
CA ILE A 210 -14.20 0.18 1.49
C ILE A 210 -13.71 0.09 2.93
N VAL A 211 -12.89 1.04 3.40
CA VAL A 211 -12.39 1.00 4.78
C VAL A 211 -13.53 1.18 5.78
N SER A 212 -14.46 2.11 5.53
CA SER A 212 -15.65 2.32 6.37
C SER A 212 -16.52 1.06 6.44
N GLU A 213 -16.67 0.34 5.32
CA GLU A 213 -17.35 -0.95 5.30
C GLU A 213 -16.66 -1.98 6.21
N VAL A 214 -15.34 -2.13 6.09
CA VAL A 214 -14.58 -3.09 6.92
C VAL A 214 -14.67 -2.72 8.40
N ILE A 215 -14.58 -1.44 8.76
CA ILE A 215 -14.76 -0.99 10.15
C ILE A 215 -16.12 -1.42 10.70
N LYS A 216 -17.20 -1.24 9.93
CA LYS A 216 -18.55 -1.67 10.36
C LYS A 216 -18.64 -3.18 10.54
N MET A 217 -18.06 -3.95 9.62
CA MET A 217 -18.05 -5.42 9.71
C MET A 217 -17.30 -5.96 10.94
N TYR A 218 -16.29 -5.21 11.41
CA TYR A 218 -15.44 -5.62 12.53
C TYR A 218 -15.74 -4.87 13.84
N ALA A 219 -16.73 -3.97 13.84
CA ALA A 219 -17.14 -3.19 15.00
C ALA A 219 -17.48 -4.06 16.21
N ASP A 220 -18.15 -5.20 15.99
CA ASP A 220 -18.54 -6.14 17.04
C ASP A 220 -17.44 -7.14 17.43
N ARG A 221 -16.33 -7.17 16.68
CA ARG A 221 -15.21 -8.12 16.88
C ARG A 221 -14.02 -7.51 17.61
N LEU A 222 -13.84 -6.20 17.48
CA LEU A 222 -12.90 -5.46 18.31
C LEU A 222 -13.52 -5.20 19.68
N ASN A 223 -12.74 -5.26 20.74
CA ASN A 223 -13.21 -4.81 22.05
C ASN A 223 -13.42 -3.28 22.02
N GLU A 224 -14.23 -2.75 22.94
CA GLU A 224 -14.59 -1.32 22.97
C GLU A 224 -13.36 -0.40 23.02
N GLU A 225 -12.29 -0.82 23.69
CA GLU A 225 -11.05 -0.04 23.84
C GLU A 225 -10.28 0.04 22.50
N GLN A 226 -10.16 -1.09 21.80
CA GLN A 226 -9.56 -1.19 20.47
C GLN A 226 -10.31 -0.34 19.45
N MET A 227 -11.64 -0.48 19.43
CA MET A 227 -12.49 0.27 18.51
C MET A 227 -12.42 1.77 18.80
N LYS A 228 -12.45 2.16 20.08
CA LYS A 228 -12.30 3.55 20.49
C LYS A 228 -10.93 4.10 20.14
N TYR A 229 -9.87 3.31 20.27
CA TYR A 229 -8.52 3.71 19.87
C TYR A 229 -8.42 3.91 18.34
N VAL A 230 -8.93 2.97 17.53
CA VAL A 230 -8.98 3.10 16.06
C VAL A 230 -9.77 4.34 15.67
N ILE A 231 -10.98 4.51 16.21
CA ILE A 231 -11.83 5.68 15.92
C ILE A 231 -11.17 6.99 16.36
N ASN A 232 -10.56 7.04 17.54
CA ASN A 232 -9.91 8.25 18.05
C ASN A 232 -8.69 8.62 17.22
N ASN A 233 -7.84 7.64 16.85
CA ASN A 233 -6.69 7.93 16.01
C ASN A 233 -7.11 8.33 14.60
N LEU A 234 -8.14 7.71 14.02
CA LEU A 234 -8.69 8.16 12.74
C LEU A 234 -9.25 9.59 12.84
N LYS A 235 -9.91 9.94 13.95
CA LYS A 235 -10.37 11.32 14.22
C LYS A 235 -9.19 12.30 14.37
N GLU A 236 -8.14 11.93 15.10
CA GLU A 236 -6.94 12.76 15.27
C GLU A 236 -6.13 12.90 13.98
N ALA A 237 -6.03 11.84 13.17
CA ALA A 237 -5.42 11.84 11.86
C ALA A 237 -6.21 12.68 10.85
N ASN A 238 -7.54 12.70 10.96
CA ASN A 238 -8.40 13.61 10.19
C ASN A 238 -8.09 15.08 10.47
N PHE A 239 -7.69 15.50 11.68
CA PHE A 239 -7.24 16.89 11.92
C PHE A 239 -5.99 17.30 11.13
N LYS A 240 -5.26 16.35 10.51
CA LYS A 240 -4.11 16.65 9.65
C LYS A 240 -4.35 16.42 8.16
N ILE A 241 -5.41 15.72 7.75
CA ILE A 241 -5.53 15.20 6.37
C ILE A 241 -6.88 15.51 5.68
N TYR A 242 -8.02 15.58 6.37
CA TYR A 242 -9.32 15.92 5.77
C TYR A 242 -10.27 16.55 6.80
N THR A 243 -11.02 17.58 6.44
CA THR A 243 -11.99 18.24 7.33
C THR A 243 -13.13 17.29 7.75
N GLU A 244 -13.82 17.55 8.87
CA GLU A 244 -14.95 16.72 9.34
C GLU A 244 -16.05 16.54 8.27
N GLU A 245 -16.30 17.56 7.44
CA GLU A 245 -17.26 17.49 6.33
C GLU A 245 -16.81 16.55 5.22
N GLU A 246 -15.51 16.50 4.93
CA GLU A 246 -14.95 15.61 3.90
C GLU A 246 -14.94 14.15 4.37
N LEU A 247 -14.69 13.91 5.66
CA LEU A 247 -14.83 12.59 6.25
C LEU A 247 -16.28 12.12 6.20
N LYS A 248 -17.24 12.99 6.56
CA LYS A 248 -18.66 12.65 6.51
C LYS A 248 -19.09 12.28 5.09
N LYS A 249 -18.69 13.08 4.10
CA LYS A 249 -18.92 12.79 2.67
C LYS A 249 -18.26 11.48 2.21
N SER A 250 -17.09 11.13 2.75
CA SER A 250 -16.39 9.91 2.36
C SER A 250 -17.03 8.64 2.95
N ILE A 251 -17.53 8.75 4.19
CA ILE A 251 -18.34 7.71 4.84
C ILE A 251 -19.67 7.54 4.10
N GLU A 252 -20.36 8.64 3.76
CA GLU A 252 -21.60 8.64 2.96
C GLU A 252 -21.36 7.96 1.61
N LYS A 253 -20.33 8.38 0.87
CA LYS A 253 -19.94 7.77 -0.41
C LYS A 253 -19.56 6.29 -0.30
N GLY A 254 -18.98 5.90 0.83
CA GLY A 254 -18.74 4.50 1.14
C GLY A 254 -20.00 3.68 1.31
N MET A 255 -20.99 4.25 1.98
CA MET A 255 -22.30 3.64 2.15
C MET A 255 -23.08 3.57 0.84
N GLU A 256 -23.03 4.62 0.01
CA GLU A 256 -23.60 4.63 -1.34
C GLU A 256 -23.05 3.44 -2.15
N ASN A 257 -21.71 3.32 -2.21
CA ASN A 257 -21.03 2.25 -2.93
C ASN A 257 -21.40 0.86 -2.41
N LEU A 258 -21.49 0.70 -1.09
CA LEU A 258 -21.92 -0.55 -0.47
C LEU A 258 -23.34 -0.92 -0.88
N VAL A 259 -24.28 0.01 -0.76
CA VAL A 259 -25.70 -0.18 -1.11
C VAL A 259 -25.84 -0.53 -2.59
N ILE A 260 -25.19 0.22 -3.48
CA ILE A 260 -25.15 -0.07 -4.92
C ILE A 260 -24.63 -1.48 -5.18
N ARG A 261 -23.52 -1.88 -4.54
CA ARG A 261 -22.92 -3.19 -4.74
C ARG A 261 -23.84 -4.32 -4.26
N LEU A 262 -24.50 -4.16 -3.12
CA LEU A 262 -25.47 -5.13 -2.60
C LEU A 262 -26.68 -5.28 -3.53
N LEU A 263 -27.21 -4.16 -4.01
CA LEU A 263 -28.32 -4.16 -4.97
C LEU A 263 -27.91 -4.77 -6.32
N LYS A 264 -26.70 -4.51 -6.83
CA LYS A 264 -26.19 -5.13 -8.05
C LYS A 264 -26.06 -6.64 -7.88
N LYS A 265 -25.62 -7.10 -6.71
CA LYS A 265 -25.57 -8.53 -6.40
C LYS A 265 -26.96 -9.18 -6.38
N LYS A 266 -27.99 -8.45 -5.96
CA LYS A 266 -29.38 -8.96 -5.89
C LYS A 266 -30.12 -8.90 -7.23
N PHE A 267 -29.97 -7.82 -7.97
CA PHE A 267 -30.78 -7.54 -9.17
C PHE A 267 -30.00 -7.66 -10.49
N SER A 268 -28.69 -7.94 -10.43
CA SER A 268 -27.73 -8.00 -11.55
C SER A 268 -27.51 -6.66 -12.26
N ASP A 269 -28.57 -5.93 -12.60
CA ASP A 269 -28.53 -4.58 -13.16
C ASP A 269 -29.37 -3.61 -12.32
N ILE A 270 -28.87 -2.38 -12.20
CA ILE A 270 -29.58 -1.27 -11.55
C ILE A 270 -29.70 -0.13 -12.57
N PRO A 271 -30.93 0.30 -12.90
CA PRO A 271 -31.13 1.49 -13.73
C PRO A 271 -30.44 2.72 -13.13
N GLU A 272 -29.84 3.54 -13.98
CA GLU A 272 -29.06 4.73 -13.59
C GLU A 272 -29.85 5.70 -12.70
N LYS A 273 -31.17 5.79 -12.88
CA LYS A 273 -32.05 6.59 -12.02
C LYS A 273 -32.00 6.16 -10.54
N TYR A 274 -31.85 4.86 -10.25
CA TYR A 274 -31.79 4.34 -8.90
C TYR A 274 -30.38 4.46 -8.30
N ILE A 275 -29.35 4.45 -9.14
CA ILE A 275 -27.98 4.77 -8.71
C ILE A 275 -27.93 6.23 -8.22
N LYS A 276 -28.46 7.17 -9.01
CA LYS A 276 -28.56 8.58 -8.60
C LYS A 276 -29.36 8.78 -7.32
N LEU A 277 -30.47 8.06 -7.18
CA LEU A 277 -31.28 8.10 -5.95
C LEU A 277 -30.50 7.66 -4.70
N ILE A 278 -29.54 6.74 -4.85
CA ILE A 278 -28.66 6.33 -3.75
C ILE A 278 -27.56 7.38 -3.51
N GLU A 279 -26.96 7.91 -4.58
CA GLU A 279 -25.94 8.97 -4.50
C GLU A 279 -26.48 10.27 -3.87
N ASP A 280 -27.77 10.57 -4.04
CA ASP A 280 -28.44 11.74 -3.47
C ASP A 280 -29.01 11.49 -2.05
N ALA A 281 -28.93 10.26 -1.53
CA ALA A 281 -29.55 9.87 -0.26
C ALA A 281 -28.68 10.25 0.96
N ASP A 282 -29.33 10.61 2.07
CA ASP A 282 -28.63 10.86 3.34
C ASP A 282 -28.19 9.55 4.04
N GLU A 283 -27.27 9.66 5.01
CA GLU A 283 -26.73 8.52 5.76
C GLU A 283 -27.85 7.62 6.36
N LYS A 284 -28.92 8.24 6.86
CA LYS A 284 -30.04 7.53 7.49
C LYS A 284 -30.79 6.69 6.46
N THR A 285 -31.05 7.24 5.29
CA THR A 285 -31.73 6.54 4.19
C THR A 285 -30.87 5.40 3.68
N LEU A 286 -29.56 5.63 3.51
CA LEU A 286 -28.60 4.60 3.10
C LEU A 286 -28.56 3.44 4.10
N LEU A 287 -28.58 3.71 5.41
CA LEU A 287 -28.68 2.69 6.46
C LEU A 287 -29.98 1.88 6.34
N GLN A 288 -31.11 2.55 6.17
CA GLN A 288 -32.39 1.87 6.04
C GLN A 288 -32.44 0.96 4.81
N ILE A 289 -31.88 1.39 3.69
CA ILE A 289 -31.80 0.55 2.49
C ILE A 289 -30.89 -0.66 2.75
N ALA A 290 -29.75 -0.46 3.42
CA ALA A 290 -28.82 -1.53 3.74
C ALA A 290 -29.42 -2.58 4.70
N ASP A 291 -30.08 -2.14 5.77
CA ASP A 291 -30.71 -3.03 6.76
C ASP A 291 -31.85 -3.84 6.16
N ASN A 292 -32.62 -3.24 5.25
CA ASN A 292 -33.77 -3.87 4.61
C ASN A 292 -33.44 -4.48 3.25
N ILE A 293 -32.16 -4.66 2.91
CA ILE A 293 -31.72 -5.13 1.59
C ILE A 293 -32.35 -6.47 1.18
N PHE A 294 -32.64 -7.33 2.16
CA PHE A 294 -33.27 -8.63 1.92
C PHE A 294 -34.78 -8.51 1.66
N GLU A 295 -35.43 -7.47 2.19
CA GLU A 295 -36.86 -7.21 2.07
C GLU A 295 -37.23 -6.45 0.79
N ILE A 296 -36.26 -5.77 0.15
CA ILE A 296 -36.40 -5.13 -1.16
C ILE A 296 -36.54 -6.23 -2.22
N ASN A 297 -37.74 -6.48 -2.73
CA ASN A 297 -38.00 -7.59 -3.65
C ASN A 297 -37.86 -7.19 -5.12
N LYS A 298 -38.01 -5.89 -5.42
CA LYS A 298 -37.78 -5.30 -6.75
C LYS A 298 -37.09 -3.95 -6.59
N ILE A 299 -36.43 -3.47 -7.65
CA ILE A 299 -35.65 -2.23 -7.56
C ILE A 299 -36.53 -1.00 -7.28
N GLU A 300 -37.80 -1.04 -7.71
CA GLU A 300 -38.80 -0.01 -7.44
C GLU A 300 -39.13 0.12 -5.93
N ASP A 301 -38.86 -0.92 -5.12
CA ASP A 301 -39.08 -0.84 -3.68
C ASP A 301 -38.15 0.18 -3.00
N LEU A 302 -37.06 0.58 -3.65
CA LEU A 302 -36.19 1.66 -3.17
C LEU A 302 -36.91 2.99 -3.02
N GLU A 303 -37.94 3.24 -3.84
CA GLU A 303 -38.72 4.48 -3.78
C GLU A 303 -39.37 4.67 -2.40
N LYS A 304 -39.66 3.58 -1.68
CA LYS A 304 -40.26 3.60 -0.33
C LYS A 304 -39.35 4.20 0.74
N TYR A 305 -38.03 4.15 0.53
CA TYR A 305 -37.05 4.64 1.49
C TYR A 305 -36.73 6.12 1.29
N ILE A 306 -37.13 6.69 0.15
CA ILE A 306 -36.78 8.05 -0.28
C ILE A 306 -37.97 9.01 -0.13
N VAL A 307 -39.15 8.53 0.33
CA VAL A 307 -40.31 9.39 0.64
C VAL A 307 -40.16 10.02 2.03
N ASN A 308 -39.40 11.11 2.08
CA ASN A 308 -39.68 12.41 2.75
C ASN A 308 -38.40 13.22 2.88
#